data_AF-A8V2H3-F1
#
_entry.id   AF-A8V2H3-F1
#
_cell.length_a   1.000
_cell.length_b   1.000
_cell.length_c   1.000
_cell.angle_alpha   90.00
_cell.angle_beta   90.00
_cell.angle_gamma   90.00
#
_symmetry.space_group_name_H-M   'P 1'
#
loop_
_entity.id
_entity.type
_entity.pdbx_description
1 polymer ?
#
loop_
_entity_poly.entity_id
_entity_poly.type
_entity_poly.pdbx_seq_one_letter_code
_entity_poly.pdbx_strand_id
1 'polypeptide(L)' 'MNWKSGLKEVGKGLINFGVAVLIFLVLQPFVSGKLDLVYIITAVFSYTFFTLMGLFLVSLGGDEDE' A
#
# COMPACT_ATOMS: atom_id res chain seq x y z
N MET A 1 -14.60 -3.55 19.91
CA MET A 1 -14.11 -3.16 18.57
C MET A 1 -14.75 -4.12 17.57
N ASN A 2 -15.51 -3.61 16.61
CA ASN A 2 -16.14 -4.42 15.57
C ASN A 2 -15.05 -4.99 14.65
N TRP A 3 -15.08 -6.29 14.37
CA TRP A 3 -14.10 -6.93 13.49
C TRP A 3 -14.08 -6.28 12.10
N LYS A 4 -15.25 -5.84 11.62
CA LYS A 4 -15.41 -5.10 10.37
C LYS A 4 -14.65 -3.77 10.35
N SER A 5 -14.80 -2.95 11.39
CA SER A 5 -14.02 -1.70 11.53
C SER A 5 -12.51 -1.97 11.64
N GLY A 6 -12.13 -3.07 12.30
CA GLY A 6 -10.74 -3.52 12.34
C GLY A 6 -10.16 -3.83 10.96
N LEU A 7 -10.89 -4.56 10.11
CA LEU A 7 -10.48 -4.83 8.73
C LEU A 7 -10.35 -3.55 7.90
N LYS A 8 -11.28 -2.60 8.08
CA LYS A 8 -11.24 -1.29 7.40
C LYS A 8 -9.99 -0.49 7.76
N GLU A 9 -9.68 -0.39 9.05
CA GLU A 9 -8.47 0.29 9.56
C GLU A 9 -7.19 -0.39 9.04
N VAL A 10 -7.13 -1.72 9.10
CA VAL A 10 -5.98 -2.48 8.56
C VAL A 10 -5.85 -2.27 7.06
N GLY A 11 -6.95 -2.27 6.31
CA GLY A 11 -6.93 -2.03 4.87
C GLY A 11 -6.42 -0.62 4.51
N LYS A 12 -6.88 0.42 5.22
CA LYS A 12 -6.35 1.79 5.09
C LYS A 12 -4.85 1.85 5.43
N GLY A 13 -4.44 1.17 6.51
CA GLY A 13 -3.04 1.05 6.90
C GLY A 13 -2.20 0.38 5.81
N LEU A 14 -2.72 -0.66 5.16
CA LEU A 14 -2.06 -1.36 4.08
C LEU A 14 -1.87 -0.48 2.84
N ILE A 15 -2.87 0.33 2.48
CA ILE A 15 -2.76 1.31 1.39
C ILE A 15 -1.68 2.33 1.71
N ASN A 16 -1.67 2.88 2.92
CA ASN A 16 -0.65 3.83 3.37
C ASN A 16 0.76 3.21 3.35
N PHE A 17 0.88 1.94 3.74
CA PHE A 17 2.13 1.21 3.65
C PHE A 17 2.59 1.06 2.19
N GLY A 18 1.68 0.72 1.27
CA GLY A 18 1.95 0.67 -0.16
C GLY A 18 2.49 2.00 -0.71
N VAL A 19 1.89 3.13 -0.30
CA VAL A 19 2.39 4.47 -0.65
C VAL A 19 3.77 4.73 -0.07
N ALA A 20 4.02 4.36 1.20
CA ALA A 20 5.32 4.53 1.83
C ALA A 20 6.43 3.72 1.12
N VAL A 21 6.13 2.48 0.72
CA VAL A 21 7.03 1.64 -0.08
C VAL A 21 7.33 2.28 -1.43
N LEU A 22 6.30 2.83 -2.10
CA LEU A 22 6.47 3.53 -3.37
C LEU A 22 7.39 4.75 -3.23
N ILE A 23 7.16 5.60 -2.22
CA ILE A 23 8.01 6.76 -1.95
C ILE A 23 9.45 6.32 -1.66
N PHE A 24 9.63 5.29 -0.82
CA PHE A 24 10.95 4.76 -0.51
C PHE A 24 11.70 4.29 -1.76
N LEU A 25 11.05 3.52 -2.63
CA LEU A 25 11.67 3.01 -3.85
C LEU A 25 11.92 4.10 -4.90
N VAL A 26 11.10 5.16 -4.94
CA VAL A 26 11.36 6.35 -5.77
C VAL A 26 12.55 7.15 -5.25
N LEU A 27 12.78 7.16 -3.94
CA LEU A 27 13.94 7.83 -3.34
C LEU A 27 15.25 7.03 -3.45
N GLN A 28 15.17 5.70 -3.55
CA GLN A 28 16.35 4.82 -3.61
C GLN A 28 17.38 5.19 -4.70
N PRO A 29 16.99 5.57 -5.92
CA PRO A 29 17.93 6.04 -6.94
C PRO A 29 18.75 7.26 -6.52
N PHE A 30 18.19 8.16 -5.71
CA PHE A 30 18.90 9.34 -5.21
C PHE A 30 19.87 9.00 -4.08
N VAL A 31 19.53 8.01 -3.24
CA VAL A 31 20.40 7.53 -2.15
C VAL A 31 21.54 6.67 -2.67
N SER A 32 21.25 5.76 -3.61
CA SER A 32 22.22 4.82 -4.18
C SER A 32 22.99 5.37 -5.38
N GLY A 33 22.55 6.51 -5.94
CA GLY A 33 23.12 7.11 -7.14
C GLY A 33 22.89 6.31 -8.42
N LYS A 34 22.00 5.30 -8.40
CA LYS A 34 21.75 4.39 -9.52
C LYS A 34 20.26 4.19 -9.73
N LEU A 35 19.81 4.51 -10.94
CA LEU A 35 18.46 4.19 -11.38
C LEU A 35 18.45 2.77 -11.94
N ASP A 36 17.99 1.83 -11.13
CA ASP A 36 17.83 0.43 -11.52
C ASP A 36 16.38 0.17 -11.94
N LEU A 37 16.19 -0.52 -13.07
CA LEU A 37 14.88 -1.00 -13.53
C LEU A 37 14.21 -1.89 -12.46
N VAL A 38 15.01 -2.59 -11.65
CA VAL A 38 14.51 -3.39 -10.54
C VAL A 38 13.73 -2.53 -9.54
N TYR A 39 14.17 -1.31 -9.23
CA TYR A 39 13.44 -0.42 -8.30
C TYR A 39 12.11 0.03 -8.87
N ILE A 40 12.06 0.33 -10.17
CA ILE A 40 10.83 0.75 -10.86
C ILE A 40 9.81 -0.40 -10.87
N ILE A 41 10.26 -1.59 -11.29
CA ILE A 41 9.41 -2.78 -11.34
C ILE A 41 8.90 -3.11 -9.93
N THR A 42 9.80 -3.13 -8.94
CA THR A 42 9.42 -3.42 -7.56
C THR A 42 8.44 -2.38 -7.03
N ALA A 43 8.62 -1.09 -7.34
CA ALA A 43 7.71 -0.03 -6.89
C ALA A 43 6.30 -0.23 -7.44
N VAL A 44 6.19 -0.48 -8.75
CA VAL A 44 4.90 -0.70 -9.41
C VAL A 44 4.21 -1.93 -8.83
N PHE A 45 4.89 -3.08 -8.79
CA PHE A 45 4.30 -4.32 -8.30
C PHE A 45 3.92 -4.24 -6.81
N SER A 46 4.79 -3.67 -5.97
CA SER A 46 4.53 -3.54 -4.54
C SER A 46 3.34 -2.63 -4.27
N TYR A 47 3.30 -1.47 -4.93
CA TYR A 47 2.21 -0.53 -4.79
C TYR A 47 0.88 -1.15 -5.23
N THR A 48 0.83 -1.73 -6.43
CA THR A 48 -0.38 -2.39 -6.93
C THR A 48 -0.84 -3.50 -5.99
N PHE A 49 0.08 -4.33 -5.49
CA PHE A 49 -0.25 -5.41 -4.56
C PHE A 49 -0.86 -4.88 -3.26
N PHE A 50 -0.19 -3.93 -2.58
CA PHE A 50 -0.69 -3.36 -1.32
C PHE A 50 -1.98 -2.57 -1.51
N THR A 51 -2.14 -1.86 -2.61
CA THR A 51 -3.40 -1.16 -2.92
C THR A 51 -4.53 -2.14 -3.14
N LEU A 52 -4.35 -3.21 -3.93
CA LEU A 52 -5.40 -4.21 -4.16
C LEU A 52 -5.79 -4.94 -2.87
N MET A 53 -4.80 -5.33 -2.06
CA MET A 53 -5.06 -5.97 -0.77
C MET A 53 -5.73 -5.03 0.22
N GLY A 54 -5.32 -3.76 0.25
CA GLY A 54 -5.92 -2.77 1.12
C GLY A 54 -7.36 -2.45 0.71
N LEU A 55 -7.64 -2.30 -0.59
CA LEU A 55 -8.98 -2.12 -1.11
C LEU A 55 -9.88 -3.32 -0.82
N PHE A 56 -9.36 -4.54 -0.93
CA PHE A 56 -10.07 -5.76 -0.56
C PHE A 56 -10.41 -5.81 0.94
N LEU A 57 -9.48 -5.42 1.81
CA LEU A 57 -9.75 -5.36 3.25
C LEU A 57 -10.74 -4.26 3.62
N VAL A 58 -10.64 -3.09 2.98
CA VAL A 58 -11.59 -1.99 3.15
C VAL A 58 -13.00 -2.42 2.71
N SER A 59 -13.13 -3.10 1.57
CA SER A 59 -14.44 -3.54 1.08
C SER A 59 -15.10 -4.59 1.98
N LEU A 60 -14.31 -5.48 2.60
CA LEU A 60 -14.81 -6.43 3.61
C LEU A 60 -15.21 -5.76 4.93
N GLY A 61 -14.61 -4.62 5.25
CA GLY A 61 -14.93 -3.83 6.43
C GLY A 61 -16.29 -3.14 6.35
N GLY A 62 -16.82 -2.92 5.15
CA GLY A 62 -18.08 -2.21 4.94
C GLY A 62 -18.03 -0.73 5.36
N ASP A 63 -19.06 0.01 4.99
CA ASP A 63 -19.30 1.34 5.52
C ASP A 63 -20.19 1.21 6.74
N GLU A 64 -19.74 1.74 7.88
CA GLU A 64 -20.61 1.96 9.07
C GLU A 64 -21.54 3.16 8.84
N ASP A 65 -21.61 3.68 7.60
CA ASP A 65 -22.42 4.85 7.22
C ASP A 65 -23.83 4.48 6.71
N GLU A 66 -24.31 3.25 6.98
CA GLU A 66 -25.74 2.88 7.04
C GLU A 66 -26.09 2.17 8.36
#